data_AF-A0A445B3U0-F1
#
_entry.id   AF-A0A445B3U0-F1
#
_cell.length_a   1.000
_cell.length_b   1.000
_cell.length_c   1.000
_cell.angle_alpha   90.00
_cell.angle_beta   90.00
_cell.angle_gamma   90.00
#
_symmetry.space_group_name_H-M   'P 1'
#
loop_
_entity.id
_entity.type
_entity.pdbx_description
1 polymer ?
#
loop_
_entity_poly.entity_id
_entity_poly.type
_entity_poly.pdbx_seq_one_letter_code
_entity_poly.pdbx_strand_id
1 'polypeptide(L)'
;MGEYIERLCWSMNEVLLLLNFSSSTTINLSPLPLLFLHYVAYSYFAEYLRKTFIVKTIMMCYSSPSNYILAIIYGSNYKIVYCNSTTWIKLSDDKKSYCDIVFSNNYLYVQTQDSCIEVWNICEKILKRSILLTPIMEANYEEEK
;
A
#
# COMPACT_ATOMS: atom_id res chain seq x y z
N MET A 1 -8.74 -8.09 -13.36
CA MET A 1 -8.61 -9.01 -12.22
C MET A 1 -7.31 -8.62 -11.54
N GLY A 2 -7.36 -8.12 -10.30
CA GLY A 2 -6.13 -7.76 -9.56
C GLY A 2 -5.49 -9.02 -9.01
N GLU A 3 -4.20 -9.21 -9.24
CA GLU A 3 -3.46 -10.34 -8.64
C GLU A 3 -3.08 -9.96 -7.21
N TYR A 4 -3.50 -10.79 -6.26
CA TYR A 4 -3.12 -10.64 -4.87
C TYR A 4 -1.67 -11.08 -4.74
N ILE A 5 -0.75 -10.12 -4.58
CA ILE A 5 0.67 -10.42 -4.43
C ILE A 5 1.00 -10.55 -2.95
N GLU A 6 1.47 -11.75 -2.59
CA GLU A 6 1.60 -12.16 -1.20
C GLU A 6 2.90 -11.70 -0.53
N ARG A 7 3.95 -11.30 -1.28
CA ARG A 7 5.21 -10.90 -0.63
C ARG A 7 6.08 -9.93 -1.41
N LEU A 8 6.50 -8.87 -0.72
CA LEU A 8 7.64 -8.03 -1.09
C LEU A 8 8.88 -8.54 -0.34
N CYS A 9 9.98 -8.69 -1.06
CA CYS A 9 11.26 -9.13 -0.53
C CYS A 9 12.35 -8.14 -0.93
N TRP A 10 13.33 -7.93 -0.04
CA TRP A 10 14.56 -7.23 -0.40
C TRP A 10 15.59 -8.23 -0.89
N SER A 11 16.15 -8.01 -2.08
CA SER A 11 17.29 -8.77 -2.57
C SER A 11 18.57 -8.36 -1.83
N MET A 12 19.56 -9.25 -1.81
CA MET A 12 20.91 -8.99 -1.27
C MET A 12 21.57 -7.73 -1.89
N ASN A 13 21.15 -7.34 -3.09
CA ASN A 13 21.66 -6.18 -3.82
C ASN A 13 20.82 -4.91 -3.59
N GLU A 14 20.04 -4.85 -2.51
CA GLU A 14 19.20 -3.71 -2.14
C GLU A 14 18.05 -3.40 -3.13
N VAL A 15 17.73 -4.35 -4.00
CA VAL A 15 16.61 -4.22 -4.94
C VAL A 15 15.34 -4.73 -4.26
N LEU A 16 14.27 -3.94 -4.32
CA LEU A 16 12.96 -4.36 -3.87
C LEU A 16 12.34 -5.29 -4.93
N LEU A 17 12.00 -6.51 -4.53
CA LEU A 17 11.44 -7.55 -5.37
C LEU A 17 10.01 -7.83 -4.98
N LEU A 18 9.13 -7.83 -5.96
CA LEU A 18 7.75 -8.27 -5.80
C LEU A 18 7.64 -9.71 -6.29
N LEU A 19 7.32 -10.63 -5.39
CA LEU A 19 7.20 -12.05 -5.69
C LEU A 19 5.75 -12.42 -5.91
N ASN A 20 5.40 -12.75 -7.15
CA ASN A 20 4.11 -13.34 -7.44
C ASN A 20 4.23 -14.87 -7.38
N PHE A 21 3.73 -15.46 -6.30
CA PHE A 21 3.73 -16.93 -6.12
C PHE A 21 2.84 -17.65 -7.12
N SER A 22 1.74 -17.03 -7.56
CA SER A 22 0.80 -17.66 -8.49
C SER A 22 1.39 -17.85 -9.90
N SER A 23 2.24 -16.93 -10.33
CA SER A 23 2.87 -16.94 -11.65
C SER A 23 4.35 -17.35 -11.61
N SER A 24 4.93 -17.53 -10.42
CA SER A 24 6.37 -17.73 -10.22
C SER A 24 7.25 -16.64 -10.87
N THR A 25 6.70 -15.43 -11.04
CA THR A 25 7.43 -14.29 -11.60
C THR A 25 7.94 -13.36 -10.52
N THR A 26 9.15 -12.87 -10.70
CA THR A 26 9.76 -11.82 -9.87
C THR A 26 9.76 -10.51 -10.64
N ILE A 27 9.28 -9.43 -10.01
CA ILE A 27 9.32 -8.09 -10.60
C ILE A 27 10.34 -7.27 -9.81
N ASN A 28 11.34 -6.74 -10.52
CA ASN A 28 12.27 -5.77 -9.96
C ASN A 28 11.55 -4.43 -9.85
N LEU A 29 11.33 -3.97 -8.62
CA LEU A 29 10.71 -2.68 -8.40
C LEU A 29 11.76 -1.57 -8.42
N SER A 30 11.30 -0.39 -8.83
CA SER A 30 12.09 0.82 -8.65
C SER A 30 12.49 1.02 -7.18
N PRO A 31 13.72 1.48 -6.90
CA PRO A 31 14.19 1.71 -5.54
C PRO A 31 13.20 2.59 -4.78
N LEU A 32 12.89 2.22 -3.53
CA LEU A 32 12.04 3.03 -2.67
C LEU A 32 12.83 4.30 -2.28
N PRO A 33 12.32 5.52 -2.54
CA PRO A 33 12.99 6.74 -2.14
C PRO A 33 13.31 6.78 -0.65
N LEU A 34 14.53 7.21 -0.30
CA LEU A 34 14.99 7.35 1.08
C LEU A 34 14.09 8.27 1.91
N LEU A 35 13.39 9.21 1.26
CA LEU A 35 12.38 10.08 1.87
C LEU A 35 11.25 9.31 2.57
N PHE A 36 10.97 8.06 2.16
CA PHE A 36 9.97 7.22 2.82
C PHE A 36 10.52 6.48 4.05
N LEU A 37 11.84 6.46 4.26
CA LEU A 37 12.50 5.77 5.37
C LEU A 37 12.61 6.63 6.64
N HIS A 38 11.73 7.64 6.79
CA HIS A 38 11.75 8.65 7.86
C HIS A 38 12.34 8.18 9.20
N TYR A 39 13.28 8.98 9.74
CA TYR A 39 13.72 9.01 11.14
C TYR A 39 14.29 7.72 11.76
N VAL A 40 14.56 6.71 10.96
CA VAL A 40 15.20 5.49 11.45
C VAL A 40 16.60 5.40 10.86
N ALA A 41 17.60 5.19 11.72
CA ALA A 41 18.98 5.01 11.28
C ALA A 41 19.02 3.94 10.18
N TYR A 42 19.74 4.21 9.08
CA TYR A 42 19.81 3.30 7.93
C TYR A 42 20.18 1.87 8.36
N SER A 43 21.08 1.73 9.33
CA SER A 43 21.45 0.46 9.95
C SER A 43 20.26 -0.29 10.55
N TYR A 44 19.44 0.38 11.36
CA TYR A 44 18.22 -0.20 11.93
C TYR A 44 17.19 -0.54 10.84
N PHE A 45 17.08 0.31 9.81
CA PHE A 45 16.21 0.01 8.67
C PHE A 45 16.65 -1.26 7.93
N ALA A 46 17.94 -1.37 7.62
CA ALA A 46 18.51 -2.49 6.90
C ALA A 46 18.44 -3.81 7.68
N GLU A 47 18.67 -3.79 9.00
CA GLU A 47 18.69 -4.99 9.84
C GLU A 47 17.29 -5.47 10.26
N TYR A 48 16.41 -4.55 10.66
CA TYR A 48 15.16 -4.90 11.35
C TYR A 48 13.92 -4.59 10.52
N LEU A 49 13.84 -3.38 9.96
CA LEU A 49 12.66 -2.96 9.23
C LEU A 49 12.58 -3.62 7.84
N ARG A 50 13.67 -3.94 7.15
CA ARG A 50 13.59 -4.65 5.86
C ARG A 50 12.68 -5.89 5.86
N LYS A 51 12.54 -6.55 7.02
CA LYS A 51 11.67 -7.74 7.20
C LYS A 51 10.21 -7.41 7.55
N THR A 52 9.91 -6.22 8.09
CA THR A 52 8.62 -5.84 8.68
C THR A 52 8.07 -4.49 8.21
N PHE A 53 8.83 -3.75 7.38
CA PHE A 53 8.54 -2.39 6.97
C PHE A 53 7.36 -2.31 6.03
N ILE A 54 7.11 -3.37 5.27
CA ILE A 54 5.99 -3.46 4.35
C ILE A 54 4.96 -4.33 5.04
N VAL A 55 3.86 -3.68 5.43
CA VAL A 55 2.77 -4.31 6.17
C VAL A 55 1.85 -5.03 5.20
N LYS A 56 1.48 -4.35 4.11
CA LYS A 56 0.58 -4.89 3.09
C LYS A 56 0.92 -4.31 1.73
N THR A 57 0.74 -5.11 0.68
CA THR A 57 0.99 -4.70 -0.71
C THR A 57 -0.09 -5.25 -1.62
N ILE A 58 -0.43 -4.50 -2.67
CA ILE A 58 -1.35 -4.96 -3.70
C ILE A 58 -0.89 -4.46 -5.08
N MET A 59 -0.78 -5.40 -6.01
CA MET A 59 -0.52 -5.08 -7.42
C MET A 59 -1.85 -4.90 -8.14
N MET A 60 -2.06 -3.69 -8.66
CA MET A 60 -3.35 -3.27 -9.19
C MET A 60 -3.45 -3.52 -10.69
N CYS A 61 -2.42 -3.12 -11.42
CA CYS A 61 -2.31 -3.34 -12.85
C CYS A 61 -0.93 -3.89 -13.15
N TYR A 62 -0.86 -4.94 -13.96
CA TYR A 62 0.38 -5.48 -14.48
C TYR A 62 0.19 -5.81 -15.95
N SER A 63 0.93 -5.12 -16.81
CA SER A 63 0.98 -5.42 -18.24
C SER A 63 2.37 -5.93 -18.65
N SER A 64 3.40 -5.52 -17.91
CA SER A 64 4.78 -5.96 -18.07
C SER A 64 5.60 -5.61 -16.83
N PRO A 65 6.82 -6.15 -16.66
CA PRO A 65 7.72 -5.75 -15.58
C PRO A 65 8.06 -4.24 -15.58
N SER A 66 7.92 -3.58 -16.72
CA SER A 66 8.14 -2.14 -16.90
C SER A 66 6.87 -1.28 -16.83
N ASN A 67 5.70 -1.91 -16.72
CA ASN A 67 4.41 -1.23 -16.66
C ASN A 67 3.49 -1.94 -15.66
N TYR A 68 3.66 -1.55 -14.41
CA TYR A 68 2.87 -1.97 -13.28
C TYR A 68 2.41 -0.79 -12.43
N ILE A 69 1.37 -1.05 -11.66
CA ILE A 69 0.83 -0.16 -10.64
C ILE A 69 0.76 -0.92 -9.32
N LEU A 70 1.38 -0.36 -8.28
CA LEU A 70 1.54 -0.99 -6.96
C LEU A 70 1.11 -0.01 -5.87
N ALA A 71 0.41 -0.49 -4.83
CA ALA A 71 0.23 0.24 -3.58
C ALA A 71 0.81 -0.56 -2.43
N ILE A 72 1.41 0.17 -1.48
CA ILE A 72 2.06 -0.40 -0.32
C ILE A 72 1.64 0.38 0.92
N ILE A 73 1.20 -0.34 1.96
CA ILE A 73 1.19 0.16 3.33
C ILE A 73 2.55 -0.17 3.95
N TYR A 74 3.24 0.85 4.48
CA TYR A 74 4.59 0.73 4.99
C TYR A 74 4.84 1.53 6.27
N GLY A 75 5.93 1.18 6.95
CA GLY A 75 6.44 1.82 8.15
C GLY A 75 5.59 1.56 9.40
N SER A 76 6.14 1.93 10.56
CA SER A 76 5.45 1.83 11.85
C SER A 76 4.22 2.75 11.95
N ASN A 77 4.19 3.81 11.14
CA ASN A 77 3.07 4.76 11.09
C ASN A 77 1.99 4.33 10.08
N TYR A 78 2.15 3.16 9.44
CA TYR A 78 1.20 2.58 8.50
C TYR A 78 0.79 3.56 7.38
N LYS A 79 1.79 4.16 6.74
CA LYS A 79 1.59 5.11 5.64
C LYS A 79 1.38 4.37 4.34
N ILE A 80 0.68 4.99 3.40
CA ILE A 80 0.46 4.43 2.07
C ILE A 80 1.21 5.22 1.00
N VAL A 81 1.88 4.47 0.12
CA VAL A 81 2.49 4.95 -1.12
C VAL A 81 2.00 4.14 -2.31
N TYR A 82 2.10 4.76 -3.47
CA TYR A 82 1.74 4.25 -4.76
C TYR A 82 2.96 4.30 -5.70
N CYS A 83 3.13 3.31 -6.57
CA CYS A 83 4.18 3.29 -7.58
C CYS A 83 3.59 3.04 -8.98
N ASN A 84 3.95 3.86 -9.96
CA ASN A 84 3.61 3.67 -11.38
C ASN A 84 4.82 3.18 -12.20
N SER A 85 5.41 2.06 -11.78
CA SER A 85 6.64 1.50 -12.35
C SER A 85 7.91 2.26 -11.98
N THR A 86 7.96 3.57 -12.19
CA THR A 86 9.17 4.38 -11.95
C THR A 86 8.99 5.45 -10.89
N THR A 87 7.78 5.97 -10.73
CA THR A 87 7.52 7.10 -9.82
C THR A 87 6.75 6.62 -8.61
N TRP A 88 7.25 7.00 -7.44
CA TRP A 88 6.59 6.77 -6.17
C TRP A 88 5.84 8.03 -5.73
N ILE A 89 4.60 7.86 -5.30
CA ILE A 89 3.70 8.93 -4.87
C ILE A 89 3.15 8.57 -3.50
N LYS A 90 3.31 9.47 -2.52
CA LYS A 90 2.70 9.32 -1.19
C LYS A 90 1.22 9.68 -1.29
N LEU A 91 0.36 8.78 -0.82
CA LEU A 91 -1.09 9.01 -0.78
C LEU A 91 -1.58 9.44 0.60
N SER A 92 -0.82 9.09 1.62
CA SER A 92 -1.16 9.36 3.01
C SER A 92 -0.94 10.83 3.39
N ASP A 93 -1.95 11.40 4.05
CA ASP A 93 -1.76 12.57 4.91
C ASP A 93 -0.95 12.17 6.15
N ASP A 94 -0.16 13.09 6.70
CA ASP A 94 0.67 12.85 7.87
C ASP A 94 -0.14 12.48 9.11
N LYS A 95 -1.44 12.78 9.11
CA LYS A 95 -2.37 12.46 10.22
C LYS A 95 -3.01 11.07 10.16
N LYS A 96 -2.88 10.33 9.04
CA LYS A 96 -3.61 9.05 8.85
C LYS A 96 -2.72 7.82 8.91
N SER A 97 -3.27 6.74 9.45
CA SER A 97 -2.64 5.41 9.51
C SER A 97 -3.61 4.38 8.96
N TYR A 98 -3.09 3.47 8.13
CA TYR A 98 -3.90 2.56 7.30
C TYR A 98 -3.67 1.10 7.67
N CYS A 99 -4.72 0.31 7.83
CA CYS A 99 -4.60 -1.09 8.22
C CYS A 99 -4.81 -2.07 7.07
N ASP A 100 -5.58 -1.68 6.04
CA ASP A 100 -5.89 -2.55 4.92
C ASP A 100 -5.93 -1.79 3.57
N ILE A 101 -5.60 -2.51 2.49
CA ILE A 101 -5.71 -2.10 1.10
C ILE A 101 -6.36 -3.21 0.27
N VAL A 102 -7.34 -2.82 -0.54
CA VAL A 102 -8.03 -3.70 -1.50
C VAL A 102 -8.13 -2.97 -2.83
N PHE A 103 -7.94 -3.69 -3.93
CA PHE A 103 -8.07 -3.16 -5.28
C PHE A 103 -9.16 -3.90 -6.04
N SER A 104 -10.11 -3.16 -6.59
CA SER A 104 -11.19 -3.71 -7.40
C SER A 104 -11.71 -2.68 -8.40
N ASN A 105 -11.96 -3.11 -9.64
CA ASN A 105 -12.56 -2.29 -10.70
C ASN A 105 -11.90 -0.90 -10.90
N ASN A 106 -10.56 -0.84 -10.89
CA ASN A 106 -9.76 0.40 -10.99
C ASN A 106 -9.83 1.35 -9.79
N TYR A 107 -10.47 0.91 -8.70
CA TYR A 107 -10.53 1.63 -7.44
C TYR A 107 -9.64 0.95 -6.40
N LEU A 108 -8.86 1.77 -5.71
CA LEU A 108 -8.12 1.38 -4.52
C LEU A 108 -8.92 1.81 -3.29
N TYR A 109 -9.35 0.83 -2.52
CA TYR A 109 -10.00 0.99 -1.24
C TYR A 109 -8.94 0.86 -0.16
N VAL A 110 -8.84 1.86 0.70
CA VAL A 110 -7.85 1.91 1.77
C VAL A 110 -8.60 2.09 3.08
N GLN A 111 -8.42 1.15 4.00
CA GLN A 111 -9.02 1.23 5.32
C GLN A 111 -8.05 1.92 6.28
N THR A 112 -8.53 2.93 6.98
CA THR A 112 -7.81 3.61 8.05
C THR A 112 -8.01 2.88 9.38
N GLN A 113 -7.12 3.10 10.35
CA GLN A 113 -7.23 2.49 11.68
C GLN A 113 -8.50 2.90 12.44
N ASP A 114 -9.05 4.10 12.17
CA ASP A 114 -10.36 4.55 12.67
C ASP A 114 -11.54 3.95 11.89
N SER A 115 -11.30 2.88 11.12
CA SER A 115 -12.31 2.11 10.37
C SER A 115 -13.01 2.89 9.25
N CYS A 116 -12.51 4.06 8.87
CA CYS A 116 -12.96 4.74 7.66
C CYS A 116 -12.39 4.07 6.42
N ILE A 117 -13.11 4.18 5.29
CA ILE A 117 -12.63 3.69 3.99
C ILE A 117 -12.44 4.88 3.06
N GLU A 118 -11.23 5.04 2.55
CA GLU A 118 -10.90 5.98 1.49
C GLU A 118 -10.86 5.26 0.15
N VAL A 119 -11.59 5.80 -0.82
CA VAL A 119 -11.63 5.26 -2.17
C VAL A 119 -10.89 6.17 -3.12
N TRP A 120 -9.92 5.61 -3.83
CA TRP A 120 -9.10 6.31 -4.80
C TRP A 120 -9.31 5.72 -6.19
N ASN A 121 -9.65 6.58 -7.15
CA ASN A 121 -9.72 6.18 -8.56
C ASN A 121 -8.33 6.26 -9.18
N ILE A 122 -7.90 5.16 -9.80
CA ILE A 122 -6.56 4.99 -10.38
C ILE A 122 -6.59 4.96 -11.91
N CYS A 123 -7.74 5.33 -12.52
CA CYS A 123 -7.84 5.55 -13.97
C CYS A 123 -6.70 6.47 -14.45
N GLU A 124 -6.03 6.02 -15.51
CA GLU A 124 -4.99 6.78 -16.22
C GLU A 124 -3.75 7.16 -15.41
N LYS A 125 -3.45 6.46 -14.30
CA LYS A 125 -2.31 6.75 -13.39
C LYS A 125 -2.45 8.10 -12.65
N ILE A 126 -3.59 8.79 -12.77
CA ILE A 126 -3.88 10.02 -12.05
C ILE A 126 -4.75 9.69 -10.85
N LEU A 127 -4.16 9.80 -9.66
CA LEU A 127 -4.83 9.49 -8.41
C LEU A 127 -5.80 10.60 -8.02
N LYS A 128 -7.09 10.27 -7.99
CA LYS A 128 -8.14 11.15 -7.47
C LYS A 128 -8.84 10.51 -6.28
N ARG A 129 -8.82 11.19 -5.14
CA ARG A 129 -9.63 10.80 -3.98
C ARG A 129 -11.11 10.98 -4.35
N SER A 130 -11.86 9.89 -4.30
CA SER A 130 -13.25 9.86 -4.78
C SER A 130 -14.24 9.99 -3.63
N ILE A 131 -14.14 9.16 -2.60
CA ILE A 131 -15.16 9.06 -1.53
C ILE A 131 -14.48 8.71 -0.19
N LEU A 132 -15.00 9.24 0.91
CA LEU A 132 -14.72 8.79 2.29
C LEU A 132 -15.98 8.14 2.84
N LEU A 133 -15.89 6.87 3.23
CA LEU A 133 -16.96 6.16 3.93
C LEU A 133 -16.60 6.10 5.41
N THR A 134 -17.56 6.46 6.26
CA THR A 134 -17.43 6.35 7.72
C THR A 134 -18.36 5.25 8.20
N PRO A 135 -17.97 4.45 9.20
CA PRO A 135 -18.86 3.46 9.78
C PRO A 135 -20.07 4.18 10.41
N ILE A 136 -21.27 3.72 10.06
CA ILE A 136 -22.50 4.19 10.70
C ILE A 136 -22.60 3.42 12.02
N MET A 137 -22.40 4.11 13.14
CA MET A 137 -22.68 3.53 14.45
C MET A 137 -24.20 3.43 14.58
N GLU A 138 -24.74 2.21 14.53
CA GLU A 138 -26.14 2.00 14.88
C GLU A 138 -26.30 2.40 16.34
N ALA A 139 -27.12 3.42 16.59
CA ALA A 139 -27.50 3.80 17.93
C ALA A 139 -28.32 2.63 18.50
N ASN A 140 -27.71 1.85 19.39
CA ASN A 140 -28.44 0.95 20.26
C ASN A 140 -29.35 1.82 21.13
N TYR A 141 -30.60 1.98 20.72
CA TYR A 141 -31.66 2.38 21.63
C TYR A 141 -31.83 1.22 22.60
N GLU A 142 -31.16 1.29 23.74
CA GLU A 142 -31.56 0.51 24.90
C GLU A 142 -32.98 0.96 25.24
N GLU A 143 -33.98 0.13 24.93
CA GLU A 143 -35.32 0.29 25.47
C GLU A 143 -35.21 0.21 26.99
N GLU A 144 -35.45 1.35 27.64
CA GLU A 144 -35.64 1.47 29.08
C GLU A 144 -36.67 0.43 29.56
N LYS A 145 -36.30 -0.33 30.59
CA LYS A 145 -37.16 -1.32 31.24
C LYS A 145 -37.74 -0.78 32.54
#